data_AF-A0A2A2D0P5-F1
#
_entry.id   AF-A0A2A2D0P5-F1
#
_cell.length_a   1.000
_cell.length_b   1.000
_cell.length_c   1.000
_cell.angle_alpha   90.00
_cell.angle_beta   90.00
_cell.angle_gamma   90.00
#
_symmetry.space_group_name_H-M   'P 1'
#
loop_
_entity.id
_entity.type
_entity.pdbx_description
1 polymer ?
#
loop_
_entity_poly.entity_id
_entity_poly.type
_entity_poly.pdbx_seq_one_letter_code
_entity_poly.pdbx_strand_id
1 'polypeptide(L)'
;MKARGIPVVVLALLAAVGPAVPAAAASAGVPAGASAGVAGVPDAAALAGCSAIGGGKYNCRVWKTAPSYECTTTDQTDSCTGRPVGRLNAGTNYFFCQTWGGYYSDGRYYNHYWGMTDDDSGHRRVWVPVVYISGGDNDGPVPGLPRCP
;
A
#
# COMPACT_ATOMS: atom_id res chain seq x y z
N MET A 1 -28.46 15.13 -47.04
CA MET A 1 -29.70 14.33 -47.19
C MET A 1 -29.43 13.01 -46.48
N LYS A 2 -30.16 12.48 -45.51
CA LYS A 2 -31.49 12.74 -44.96
C LYS A 2 -31.42 12.26 -43.50
N ALA A 3 -31.72 13.13 -42.53
CA ALA A 3 -32.01 12.73 -41.17
C ALA A 3 -33.43 12.11 -41.13
N ARG A 4 -33.58 11.00 -40.42
CA ARG A 4 -34.86 10.37 -40.02
C ARG A 4 -34.55 9.55 -38.77
N GLY A 5 -35.23 9.61 -37.64
CA GLY A 5 -36.43 10.32 -37.22
C GLY A 5 -36.79 9.73 -35.85
N ILE A 6 -37.03 10.59 -34.86
CA ILE A 6 -37.43 10.21 -33.50
C ILE A 6 -38.93 9.88 -33.53
N PRO A 7 -39.38 8.85 -32.79
CA PRO A 7 -40.67 8.93 -32.13
C PRO A 7 -40.51 8.82 -30.61
N VAL A 8 -41.07 9.86 -29.98
CA VAL A 8 -41.38 9.97 -28.56
C VAL A 8 -42.33 8.83 -28.16
N VAL A 9 -41.96 8.05 -27.14
CA VAL A 9 -42.91 7.27 -26.35
C VAL A 9 -42.79 7.74 -24.91
N VAL A 10 -43.71 8.62 -24.53
CA VAL A 10 -44.06 8.91 -23.15
C VAL A 10 -44.95 7.77 -22.69
N LEU A 11 -44.52 7.02 -21.68
CA LEU A 11 -45.41 6.22 -20.85
C LEU A 11 -44.99 6.38 -19.39
N ALA A 12 -45.65 7.31 -18.72
CA ALA A 12 -45.70 7.39 -17.28
C ALA A 12 -46.63 6.29 -16.75
N LEU A 13 -46.26 5.60 -15.67
CA LEU A 13 -47.07 5.48 -14.44
C LEU A 13 -46.46 4.53 -13.41
N LEU A 14 -46.66 4.94 -12.15
CA LEU A 14 -46.80 4.16 -10.91
C LEU A 14 -45.60 4.05 -9.96
N ALA A 15 -45.70 4.89 -8.93
CA ALA A 15 -45.02 4.86 -7.66
C ALA A 15 -45.29 3.58 -6.86
N ALA A 16 -44.29 3.12 -6.11
CA ALA A 16 -44.48 2.25 -4.96
C ALA A 16 -43.76 2.87 -3.76
N VAL A 17 -44.59 3.32 -2.80
CA VAL A 17 -44.23 3.86 -1.49
C VAL A 17 -43.88 2.69 -0.57
N GLY A 18 -42.65 2.66 -0.04
CA GLY A 18 -42.24 1.74 1.03
C GLY A 18 -42.34 2.40 2.40
N PRO A 19 -42.80 1.69 3.46
CA PRO A 19 -43.10 2.29 4.75
C PRO A 19 -41.87 2.51 5.63
N ALA A 20 -41.90 3.63 6.37
CA ALA A 20 -41.00 3.98 7.46
C ALA A 20 -41.39 3.28 8.77
N VAL A 21 -40.40 2.88 9.57
CA VAL A 21 -40.51 2.61 11.02
C VAL A 21 -39.14 2.88 11.70
N PRO A 22 -39.04 3.17 13.01
CA PRO A 22 -38.50 4.43 13.52
C PRO A 22 -37.23 4.26 14.37
N ALA A 23 -36.64 5.39 14.76
CA ALA A 23 -35.55 5.49 15.73
C ALA A 23 -36.01 5.21 17.17
N ALA A 24 -35.16 4.55 17.97
CA ALA A 24 -35.21 4.56 19.43
C ALA A 24 -33.78 4.51 20.02
N ALA A 25 -33.54 5.40 20.99
CA ALA A 25 -32.28 5.68 21.66
C ALA A 25 -32.01 4.73 22.85
N ALA A 26 -30.75 4.61 23.27
CA ALA A 26 -30.32 4.78 24.67
C ALA A 26 -28.83 4.43 24.88
N SER A 27 -28.13 5.34 25.55
CA SER A 27 -26.77 5.24 26.06
C SER A 27 -26.67 4.39 27.34
N ALA A 28 -25.62 3.58 27.48
CA ALA A 28 -25.13 3.08 28.76
C ALA A 28 -23.59 3.12 28.77
N GLY A 29 -23.02 3.71 29.81
CA GLY A 29 -21.58 3.91 29.95
C GLY A 29 -20.87 2.84 30.79
N VAL A 30 -19.52 2.95 30.73
CA VAL A 30 -18.43 2.50 31.63
C VAL A 30 -18.24 0.99 31.91
N PRO A 31 -17.01 0.47 32.15
CA PRO A 31 -15.82 1.16 32.70
C PRO A 31 -14.47 0.96 31.97
N ALA A 32 -13.49 1.74 32.42
CA ALA A 32 -12.06 1.52 32.20
C ALA A 32 -11.59 0.19 32.83
N GLY A 33 -10.82 -0.58 32.06
CA GLY A 33 -10.13 -1.78 32.53
C GLY A 33 -8.84 -1.97 31.73
N ALA A 34 -7.71 -1.68 32.35
CA ALA A 34 -6.39 -2.04 31.84
C ALA A 34 -6.22 -3.56 31.82
N SER A 35 -5.66 -4.11 30.74
CA SER A 35 -5.04 -5.45 30.72
C SER A 35 -4.26 -5.67 29.41
N ALA A 36 -2.94 -5.74 29.58
CA ALA A 36 -2.01 -6.68 28.94
C ALA A 36 -2.09 -6.94 27.41
N GLY A 37 -1.02 -6.49 26.75
CA GLY A 37 -0.37 -7.06 25.57
C GLY A 37 -1.16 -8.07 24.74
N VAL A 38 -1.85 -7.57 23.72
CA VAL A 38 -2.26 -8.37 22.57
C VAL A 38 -1.13 -8.38 21.55
N ALA A 39 -0.66 -9.59 21.22
CA ALA A 39 0.17 -9.80 20.04
C ALA A 39 -0.53 -9.18 18.82
N GLY A 40 0.19 -8.31 18.12
CA GLY A 40 -0.35 -7.34 17.18
C GLY A 40 -1.30 -7.95 16.15
N VAL A 41 -2.56 -7.51 16.21
CA VAL A 41 -3.38 -7.45 15.01
C VAL A 41 -2.62 -6.57 14.01
N PRO A 42 -2.39 -6.99 12.75
CA PRO A 42 -1.77 -6.11 11.78
C PRO A 42 -2.60 -4.84 11.73
N ASP A 43 -1.98 -3.73 12.09
CA ASP A 43 -2.60 -2.42 12.10
C ASP A 43 -3.21 -2.19 10.73
N ALA A 44 -4.50 -1.83 10.67
CA ALA A 44 -5.17 -1.57 9.40
C ALA A 44 -4.46 -0.47 8.59
N ALA A 45 -3.70 0.41 9.25
CA ALA A 45 -2.85 1.40 8.58
C ALA A 45 -1.64 0.77 7.86
N ALA A 46 -1.16 -0.41 8.27
CA ALA A 46 -0.11 -1.14 7.53
C ALA A 46 -0.64 -1.80 6.24
N LEU A 47 -1.97 -1.96 6.11
CA LEU A 47 -2.60 -2.32 4.83
C LEU A 47 -2.80 -1.08 3.93
N ALA A 48 -2.78 0.12 4.50
CA ALA A 48 -2.89 1.40 3.80
C ALA A 48 -1.53 2.00 3.39
N GLY A 49 -0.41 1.35 3.72
CA GLY A 49 0.94 1.81 3.43
C GLY A 49 1.91 1.48 4.55
N CYS A 50 2.93 2.32 4.72
CA CYS A 50 3.93 2.18 5.78
C CYS A 50 3.63 3.11 6.97
N SER A 51 4.06 2.72 8.17
CA SER A 51 3.92 3.52 9.39
C SER A 51 5.28 3.79 10.05
N ALA A 52 5.50 5.02 10.51
CA ALA A 52 6.74 5.38 11.19
C ALA A 52 6.90 4.64 12.53
N ILE A 53 8.09 4.13 12.80
CA ILE A 53 8.44 3.45 14.07
C ILE A 53 9.55 4.16 14.84
N GLY A 54 9.95 5.35 14.39
CA GLY A 54 11.06 6.12 14.95
C GLY A 54 12.43 5.74 14.36
N GLY A 55 13.45 6.54 14.66
CA GLY A 55 14.82 6.30 14.19
C GLY A 55 15.00 6.34 12.66
N GLY A 56 14.12 7.03 11.94
CA GLY A 56 14.13 7.06 10.47
C GLY A 56 13.65 5.76 9.81
N LYS A 57 12.93 4.91 10.55
CA LYS A 57 12.40 3.62 10.06
C LYS A 57 10.88 3.64 9.98
N TYR A 58 10.37 2.88 9.02
CA TYR A 58 8.95 2.76 8.70
C TYR A 58 8.60 1.29 8.52
N ASN A 59 7.65 0.77 9.29
CA ASN A 59 7.15 -0.59 9.11
C ASN A 59 6.22 -0.63 7.90
N CYS A 60 6.54 -1.51 6.96
CA CYS A 60 5.75 -1.78 5.77
C CYS A 60 5.40 -3.28 5.72
N ARG A 61 4.23 -3.61 5.19
CA ARG A 61 3.83 -5.00 4.96
C ARG A 61 4.36 -5.46 3.60
N VAL A 62 5.20 -6.49 3.61
CA VAL A 62 5.71 -7.18 2.41
C VAL A 62 4.83 -8.40 2.15
N TRP A 63 4.15 -8.46 1.00
CA TRP A 63 3.11 -9.47 0.75
C TRP A 63 3.63 -10.83 0.27
N LYS A 64 4.86 -10.86 -0.26
CA LYS A 64 5.60 -12.10 -0.54
C LYS A 64 7.11 -11.86 -0.47
N THR A 65 7.90 -12.93 -0.32
CA THR A 65 9.36 -12.83 -0.32
C THR A 65 9.86 -12.08 -1.55
N ALA A 66 10.65 -11.04 -1.31
CA ALA A 66 11.13 -10.10 -2.30
C ALA A 66 12.63 -10.25 -2.52
N PRO A 67 13.14 -10.15 -3.76
CA PRO A 67 14.57 -10.01 -4.01
C PRO A 67 15.06 -8.62 -3.55
N SER A 68 16.26 -8.57 -2.98
CA SER A 68 16.98 -7.33 -2.66
C SER A 68 18.15 -7.13 -3.63
N TYR A 69 18.50 -5.87 -3.86
CA TYR A 69 19.54 -5.47 -4.80
C TYR A 69 20.47 -4.45 -4.16
N GLU A 70 21.77 -4.59 -4.43
CA GLU A 70 22.72 -3.50 -4.23
C GLU A 70 22.56 -2.47 -5.34
N CYS A 71 22.51 -1.19 -4.96
CA CYS A 71 22.29 -0.12 -5.93
C CYS A 71 23.31 0.98 -5.70
N THR A 72 24.03 1.31 -6.76
CA THR A 72 24.96 2.43 -6.80
C THR A 72 24.14 3.68 -7.04
N THR A 73 23.72 4.33 -5.97
CA THR A 73 22.95 5.58 -6.04
C THR A 73 23.91 6.73 -6.24
N THR A 74 24.31 6.99 -7.49
CA THR A 74 25.05 8.21 -7.85
C THR A 74 24.10 9.39 -8.11
N ASP A 75 22.86 9.14 -8.54
CA ASP A 75 21.79 10.12 -8.71
C ASP A 75 20.42 9.42 -8.61
N GLN A 76 19.33 10.16 -8.35
CA GLN A 76 17.94 9.66 -8.20
C GLN A 76 17.34 8.96 -9.45
N THR A 77 18.18 8.47 -10.35
CA THR A 77 17.77 7.94 -11.66
C THR A 77 18.34 6.56 -11.98
N ASP A 78 19.21 6.01 -11.14
CA ASP A 78 19.72 4.65 -11.33
C ASP A 78 19.30 3.79 -10.14
N SER A 79 18.41 2.82 -10.32
CA SER A 79 18.19 1.84 -9.27
C SER A 79 18.03 0.43 -9.82
N CYS A 80 19.03 -0.39 -9.47
CA CYS A 80 18.90 -1.81 -9.21
C CYS A 80 18.62 -2.71 -10.42
N THR A 81 19.35 -2.49 -11.52
CA THR A 81 19.25 -3.31 -12.75
C THR A 81 20.15 -4.56 -12.73
N GLY A 82 20.79 -4.84 -11.59
CA GLY A 82 21.74 -5.94 -11.40
C GLY A 82 21.11 -7.28 -11.01
N ARG A 83 21.95 -8.22 -10.56
CA ARG A 83 21.50 -9.49 -9.98
C ARG A 83 21.03 -9.25 -8.53
N PRO A 84 20.01 -9.99 -8.07
CA PRO A 84 19.64 -9.96 -6.66
C PRO A 84 20.83 -10.39 -5.80
N VAL A 85 21.08 -9.67 -4.71
CA VAL A 85 22.13 -9.99 -3.73
C VAL A 85 21.59 -10.78 -2.55
N GLY A 86 20.29 -10.64 -2.27
CA GLY A 86 19.66 -11.28 -1.14
C GLY A 86 18.14 -11.31 -1.27
N ARG A 87 17.48 -11.47 -0.12
CA ARG A 87 16.02 -11.58 -0.02
C ARG A 87 15.51 -10.90 1.24
N LEU A 88 14.33 -10.32 1.11
CA LEU A 88 13.50 -9.84 2.21
C LEU A 88 12.27 -10.75 2.34
N ASN A 89 12.04 -11.31 3.52
CA ASN A 89 10.95 -12.22 3.80
C ASN A 89 9.60 -11.49 3.79
N ALA A 90 8.53 -12.24 3.50
CA ALA A 90 7.18 -11.71 3.64
C ALA A 90 6.85 -11.40 5.11
N GLY A 91 5.96 -10.42 5.34
CA GLY A 91 5.58 -9.98 6.68
C GLY A 91 5.84 -8.50 6.91
N THR A 92 5.87 -8.08 8.18
CA THR A 92 6.19 -6.70 8.53
C THR A 92 7.70 -6.51 8.56
N ASN A 93 8.20 -5.64 7.68
CA ASN A 93 9.62 -5.31 7.59
C ASN A 93 9.78 -3.79 7.69
N TYR A 94 10.92 -3.35 8.23
CA TYR A 94 11.21 -1.93 8.25
C TYR A 94 11.87 -1.48 6.95
N PHE A 95 11.60 -0.25 6.57
CA PHE A 95 12.23 0.46 5.46
C PHE A 95 12.68 1.83 5.95
N PHE A 96 13.66 2.41 5.28
CA PHE A 96 14.18 3.74 5.62
C PHE A 96 13.49 4.83 4.81
N CYS A 97 13.43 4.62 3.49
CA CYS A 97 12.89 5.58 2.53
C CYS A 97 12.69 4.88 1.18
N GLN A 98 12.14 5.61 0.20
CA GLN A 98 11.99 5.17 -1.18
C GLN A 98 12.59 6.14 -2.19
N THR A 99 12.93 5.64 -3.37
CA THR A 99 13.38 6.45 -4.50
C THR A 99 12.69 6.02 -5.78
N TRP A 100 12.60 6.94 -6.74
CA TRP A 100 12.37 6.58 -8.14
C TRP A 100 13.65 5.95 -8.71
N GLY A 101 13.51 4.99 -9.62
CA GLY A 101 14.62 4.24 -10.18
C GLY A 101 14.22 3.39 -11.39
N GLY A 102 14.89 2.24 -11.53
CA GLY A 102 14.65 1.33 -12.65
C GLY A 102 13.26 0.69 -12.63
N TYR A 103 12.71 0.40 -13.81
CA TYR A 103 11.48 -0.36 -13.92
C TYR A 103 11.63 -1.76 -13.33
N TYR A 104 10.68 -2.16 -12.49
CA TYR A 104 10.55 -3.54 -12.03
C TYR A 104 9.12 -4.04 -12.21
N SER A 105 8.97 -5.30 -12.59
CA SER A 105 7.66 -5.95 -12.69
C SER A 105 7.65 -7.36 -12.14
N ASP A 106 6.53 -7.70 -11.50
CA ASP A 106 6.22 -9.03 -11.00
C ASP A 106 4.77 -9.39 -11.41
N GLY A 107 4.65 -10.23 -12.43
CA GLY A 107 3.36 -10.59 -13.01
C GLY A 107 2.62 -9.37 -13.58
N ARG A 108 1.46 -9.04 -12.98
CA ARG A 108 0.64 -7.89 -13.38
C ARG A 108 1.04 -6.57 -12.71
N TYR A 109 1.89 -6.62 -11.70
CA TYR A 109 2.32 -5.46 -10.93
C TYR A 109 3.62 -4.91 -11.51
N TYR A 110 3.72 -3.60 -11.62
CA TYR A 110 4.94 -2.92 -12.02
C TYR A 110 5.11 -1.61 -11.25
N ASN A 111 6.37 -1.20 -11.06
CA ASN A 111 6.68 0.05 -10.39
C ASN A 111 8.11 0.50 -10.71
N HIS A 112 8.35 1.80 -10.74
CA HIS A 112 9.69 2.41 -10.77
C HIS A 112 10.23 2.77 -9.37
N TYR A 113 9.41 2.67 -8.32
CA TYR A 113 9.82 2.96 -6.96
C TYR A 113 10.53 1.76 -6.31
N TRP A 114 11.55 2.08 -5.52
CA TRP A 114 12.37 1.15 -4.76
C TRP A 114 12.42 1.59 -3.30
N GLY A 115 12.29 0.64 -2.36
CA GLY A 115 12.39 0.88 -0.92
C GLY A 115 13.74 0.42 -0.38
N MET A 116 14.45 1.30 0.35
CA MET A 116 15.71 0.96 1.00
C MET A 116 15.48 0.29 2.35
N THR A 117 16.17 -0.82 2.61
CA THR A 117 16.07 -1.62 3.84
C THR A 117 17.38 -2.37 4.13
N ASP A 118 17.44 -3.08 5.25
CA ASP A 118 18.44 -4.13 5.49
C ASP A 118 17.71 -5.48 5.33
N ASP A 119 18.28 -6.41 4.56
CA ASP A 119 17.59 -7.65 4.19
C ASP A 119 17.85 -8.81 5.16
N ASP A 120 17.08 -9.91 5.00
CA ASP A 120 17.22 -11.12 5.81
C ASP A 120 18.45 -11.97 5.44
N SER A 121 19.18 -11.58 4.39
CA SER A 121 20.42 -12.24 3.95
C SER A 121 21.67 -11.59 4.57
N GLY A 122 21.50 -10.55 5.38
CA GLY A 122 22.58 -9.85 6.09
C GLY A 122 23.14 -8.64 5.35
N HIS A 123 22.56 -8.25 4.22
CA HIS A 123 22.97 -7.04 3.49
C HIS A 123 22.28 -5.81 4.08
N ARG A 124 22.99 -4.69 4.04
CA ARG A 124 22.52 -3.42 4.62
C ARG A 124 22.34 -2.38 3.53
N ARG A 125 21.33 -1.51 3.70
CA ARG A 125 20.99 -0.43 2.76
C ARG A 125 20.84 -0.92 1.31
N VAL A 126 20.23 -2.09 1.18
CA VAL A 126 19.84 -2.67 -0.11
C VAL A 126 18.44 -2.19 -0.47
N TRP A 127 18.07 -2.39 -1.72
CA TRP A 127 16.82 -1.90 -2.26
C TRP A 127 15.92 -3.04 -2.69
N VAL A 128 14.64 -2.91 -2.39
CA VAL A 128 13.60 -3.86 -2.74
C VAL A 128 12.59 -3.15 -3.65
N PRO A 129 12.18 -3.76 -4.78
CA PRO A 129 11.12 -3.20 -5.62
C PRO A 129 9.84 -2.99 -4.80
N VAL A 130 9.23 -1.80 -4.84
CA VAL A 130 8.05 -1.56 -3.98
C VAL A 130 6.82 -2.34 -4.45
N VAL A 131 6.85 -2.99 -5.61
CA VAL A 131 5.79 -3.94 -6.03
C VAL A 131 5.55 -5.04 -5.01
N TYR A 132 6.52 -5.34 -4.14
CA TYR A 132 6.41 -6.33 -3.06
C TYR A 132 5.82 -5.76 -1.76
N ILE A 133 5.57 -4.46 -1.68
CA ILE A 133 5.05 -3.75 -0.50
C ILE A 133 3.55 -3.50 -0.69
N SER A 134 2.76 -3.86 0.31
CA SER A 134 1.32 -3.62 0.33
C SER A 134 0.98 -2.15 0.55
N GLY A 135 -0.21 -1.75 0.08
CA GLY A 135 -0.77 -0.41 0.30
C GLY A 135 -0.30 0.66 -0.68
N GLY A 136 0.60 0.34 -1.61
CA GLY A 136 1.00 1.23 -2.71
C GLY A 136 0.17 1.05 -3.98
N ASP A 137 0.17 2.09 -4.81
CA ASP A 137 -0.38 2.05 -6.16
C ASP A 137 0.61 1.42 -7.15
N ASN A 138 0.09 0.94 -8.27
CA ASN A 138 0.91 0.51 -9.39
C ASN A 138 1.61 1.75 -9.99
N ASP A 139 2.94 1.68 -10.15
CA ASP A 139 3.79 2.82 -10.55
C ASP A 139 3.73 4.07 -9.66
N GLY A 140 3.29 3.91 -8.41
CA GLY A 140 3.23 4.99 -7.42
C GLY A 140 4.22 4.79 -6.26
N PRO A 141 4.55 5.88 -5.52
CA PRO A 141 5.26 5.75 -4.26
C PRO A 141 4.39 5.01 -3.23
N VAL A 142 5.02 4.33 -2.29
CA VAL A 142 4.32 3.72 -1.16
C VAL A 142 3.87 4.82 -0.18
N PRO A 143 2.57 4.92 0.16
CA PRO A 143 2.09 5.85 1.17
C PRO A 143 2.79 5.63 2.52
N GLY A 144 3.17 6.73 3.18
CA GLY A 144 3.81 6.69 4.50
C GLY A 144 5.31 6.34 4.51
N LEU A 145 5.91 5.99 3.38
CA LEU A 145 7.37 5.86 3.25
C LEU A 145 7.96 7.15 2.66
N PRO A 146 8.87 7.87 3.32
CA PRO A 146 9.41 9.12 2.80
C PRO A 146 10.35 8.87 1.62
N ARG A 147 10.59 9.90 0.80
CA ARG A 147 11.65 9.83 -0.21
C ARG A 147 13.04 9.86 0.43
N CYS A 148 13.99 9.17 -0.19
CA CYS A 148 15.38 9.25 0.22
C CYS A 148 15.94 10.65 -0.07
N PRO A 149 16.80 11.19 0.82
CA PRO A 149 17.43 12.50 0.64
C PRO A 149 18.36 12.53 -0.58
#